data_AF-A0A8S3IXQ8-F1
#
_entry.id   AF-A0A8S3IXQ8-F1
#
_cell.length_a   1.000
_cell.length_b   1.000
_cell.length_c   1.000
_cell.angle_alpha   90.00
_cell.angle_beta   90.00
_cell.angle_gamma   90.00
#
_symmetry.space_group_name_H-M   'P 1'
#
loop_
_entity.id
_entity.type
_entity.pdbx_description
1 polymer ?
#
loop_
_entity_poly.entity_id
_entity_poly.type
_entity_poly.pdbx_seq_one_letter_code
_entity_poly.pdbx_strand_id
1 'polypeptide(L)'
;MSSDDETYEEERFQCEHIITESHEKATYGISVCQQTIPGENEETFLFATCAINQICIYKYDVVDKKSSVQLIQSYCDSDKKEYFYDCKWTMFENNTIVAAGGLRGVVRIIDVVHKCHLKPLRHLGSVNQIAFASGRSTLMASCCSNYTVFLWDAEAALCLANFVG
;
A
#
# COMPACT_ATOMS: atom_id res chain seq x y z
N MET A 1 -39.60 24.14 -26.94
CA MET A 1 -38.24 24.28 -26.41
C MET A 1 -38.32 23.94 -24.94
N SER A 2 -38.29 22.64 -24.63
CA SER A 2 -38.20 22.13 -23.27
C SER A 2 -36.76 22.30 -22.81
N SER A 3 -36.56 23.08 -21.75
CA SER A 3 -35.31 23.19 -21.02
C SER A 3 -35.21 21.99 -20.09
N ASP A 4 -34.38 21.02 -20.46
CA ASP A 4 -33.94 19.94 -19.57
C ASP A 4 -32.98 20.55 -18.55
N ASP A 5 -33.51 20.81 -17.35
CA ASP A 5 -32.75 21.33 -16.20
C ASP A 5 -32.12 20.12 -15.48
N GLU A 6 -31.01 19.62 -16.03
CA GLU A 6 -30.19 18.59 -15.38
C GLU A 6 -29.55 19.19 -14.12
N THR A 7 -30.14 18.89 -12.97
CA THR A 7 -29.61 19.29 -11.67
C THR A 7 -28.39 18.41 -11.36
N TYR A 8 -27.18 18.95 -11.53
CA TYR A 8 -25.95 18.30 -11.11
C TYR A 8 -25.92 18.28 -9.57
N GLU A 9 -26.04 17.10 -8.96
CA GLU A 9 -25.75 16.94 -7.53
C GLU A 9 -24.25 17.20 -7.32
N GLU A 10 -23.92 18.29 -6.62
CA GLU A 10 -22.55 18.56 -6.19
C GLU A 10 -22.11 17.45 -5.22
N GLU A 11 -21.16 16.60 -5.62
CA GLU A 11 -20.50 15.67 -4.70
C GLU A 11 -19.79 16.48 -3.60
N ARG A 12 -20.37 16.48 -2.40
CA ARG A 12 -19.81 17.17 -1.23
C ARG A 12 -19.01 16.17 -0.40
N PHE A 13 -17.69 16.34 -0.37
CA PHE A 13 -16.82 15.60 0.53
C PHE A 13 -16.81 16.27 1.92
N GLN A 14 -17.02 15.47 2.97
CA GLN A 14 -16.88 15.91 4.37
C GLN A 14 -15.69 15.19 5.00
N CYS A 15 -14.85 15.94 5.73
CA CYS A 15 -13.79 15.36 6.53
C CYS A 15 -14.39 14.76 7.81
N GLU A 16 -14.31 13.44 7.95
CA GLU A 16 -14.78 12.73 9.15
C GLU A 16 -13.64 12.43 10.15
N HIS A 17 -12.44 12.15 9.66
CA HIS A 17 -11.30 11.74 10.46
C HIS A 17 -10.02 12.47 10.07
N ILE A 18 -9.24 12.88 11.08
CA ILE A 18 -7.88 13.41 10.91
C ILE A 18 -6.95 12.56 11.78
N ILE A 19 -5.99 11.89 11.16
CA ILE A 19 -5.05 11.00 11.83
C ILE A 19 -3.66 11.63 11.74
N THR A 20 -2.96 11.72 12.87
CA THR A 20 -1.58 12.21 12.94
C THR A 20 -0.69 11.10 13.46
N GLU A 21 0.29 10.68 12.66
CA GLU A 21 1.26 9.67 13.07
C GLU A 21 2.32 10.27 14.01
N SER A 22 2.66 9.52 15.07
CA SER A 22 3.55 9.99 16.15
C SER A 22 4.97 10.38 15.72
N HIS A 23 5.39 10.00 14.52
CA HIS A 23 6.75 10.28 14.04
C HIS A 23 6.94 11.73 13.56
N GLU A 24 5.87 12.51 13.34
CA GLU A 24 5.93 13.93 12.94
C GLU A 24 6.80 14.17 11.68
N LYS A 25 6.73 13.25 10.73
CA LYS A 25 7.46 13.30 9.44
C LYS A 25 6.46 13.15 8.30
N ALA A 26 6.91 13.46 7.09
CA ALA A 26 6.12 13.28 5.90
C ALA A 26 5.75 11.80 5.69
N THR A 27 4.48 11.55 5.43
CA THR A 27 3.98 10.29 4.89
C THR A 27 4.05 10.38 3.37
N TYR A 28 4.86 9.51 2.75
CA TYR A 28 5.14 9.57 1.31
C TYR A 28 4.16 8.74 0.49
N GLY A 29 3.68 7.63 1.04
CA GLY A 29 2.79 6.72 0.35
C GLY A 29 1.58 6.34 1.18
N ILE A 30 0.47 6.16 0.48
CA ILE A 30 -0.77 5.59 1.01
C ILE A 30 -1.35 4.64 -0.04
N SER A 31 -1.97 3.55 0.40
CA SER A 31 -2.69 2.64 -0.48
C SER A 31 -3.87 2.02 0.25
N VAL A 32 -5.02 1.96 -0.40
CA VAL A 32 -6.23 1.29 0.10
C VAL A 32 -6.23 -0.15 -0.41
N CYS A 33 -6.52 -1.09 0.48
CA CYS A 33 -6.70 -2.48 0.13
C CYS A 33 -8.02 -2.63 -0.63
N GLN A 34 -7.94 -2.98 -1.92
CA GLN A 34 -9.13 -3.21 -2.76
C GLN A 34 -9.70 -4.63 -2.62
N GLN A 35 -9.16 -5.43 -1.70
CA GLN A 35 -9.54 -6.81 -1.51
C GLN A 35 -10.62 -6.91 -0.44
N THR A 36 -11.60 -7.79 -0.65
CA THR A 36 -12.57 -8.11 0.38
C THR A 36 -11.87 -8.78 1.56
N ILE A 37 -12.14 -8.29 2.77
CA ILE A 37 -11.60 -8.86 4.00
C ILE A 37 -12.58 -9.92 4.50
N PRO A 38 -12.21 -11.21 4.55
CA PRO A 38 -13.14 -12.26 4.96
C PRO A 38 -13.65 -12.04 6.39
N GLY A 39 -14.98 -12.04 6.55
CA GLY A 39 -15.62 -11.91 7.87
C GLY A 39 -15.88 -10.47 8.34
N GLU A 40 -15.52 -9.47 7.55
CA GLU A 40 -15.83 -8.06 7.81
C GLU A 40 -17.05 -7.58 7.01
N ASN A 41 -17.63 -6.44 7.39
CA ASN A 41 -18.75 -5.82 6.66
C ASN A 41 -18.28 -5.22 5.32
N GLU A 42 -19.22 -4.95 4.41
CA GLU A 42 -18.92 -4.39 3.07
C GLU A 42 -18.36 -2.96 3.12
N GLU A 43 -18.57 -2.24 4.22
CA GLU A 43 -18.08 -0.87 4.44
C GLU A 43 -16.73 -0.83 5.17
N THR A 44 -16.11 -2.00 5.41
CA THR A 44 -14.80 -2.14 6.04
C THR A 44 -13.73 -2.23 4.97
N PHE A 45 -12.69 -1.42 5.11
CA PHE A 45 -11.49 -1.56 4.30
C PHE A 45 -10.23 -1.29 5.10
N LEU A 46 -9.15 -1.94 4.69
CA LEU A 46 -7.82 -1.65 5.21
C LEU A 46 -7.14 -0.62 4.32
N PHE A 47 -6.29 0.21 4.91
CA PHE A 47 -5.35 1.02 4.16
C PHE A 47 -4.01 1.08 4.88
N ALA A 48 -2.94 1.23 4.10
CA ALA A 48 -1.58 1.29 4.58
C ALA A 48 -1.01 2.66 4.26
N THR A 49 -0.23 3.21 5.19
CA THR A 49 0.63 4.35 4.97
C THR A 49 2.08 3.91 5.09
N CYS A 50 2.98 4.61 4.40
CA CYS A 50 4.40 4.43 4.56
C CYS A 50 5.11 5.78 4.72
N ALA A 51 5.93 5.86 5.76
CA ALA A 51 6.65 7.05 6.19
C ALA A 51 7.91 6.58 6.90
N ILE A 52 9.02 7.33 6.78
CA ILE A 52 10.29 6.97 7.43
C ILE A 52 10.62 5.46 7.27
N ASN A 53 11.10 4.80 8.32
CA ASN A 53 11.26 3.36 8.35
C ASN A 53 10.00 2.63 8.84
N GLN A 54 8.81 3.22 8.70
CA GLN A 54 7.54 2.70 9.24
C GLN A 54 6.49 2.44 8.15
N ILE A 55 5.71 1.39 8.36
CA ILE A 55 4.51 1.07 7.59
C ILE A 55 3.39 0.86 8.59
N CYS A 56 2.35 1.67 8.52
CA CYS A 56 1.20 1.61 9.41
C CYS A 56 0.00 1.07 8.64
N ILE A 57 -0.75 0.17 9.25
CA ILE A 57 -1.95 -0.43 8.68
C ILE A 57 -3.13 -0.02 9.56
N TYR A 58 -4.11 0.57 8.90
CA TYR A 58 -5.32 1.07 9.52
C TYR A 58 -6.53 0.28 9.01
N LYS A 59 -7.49 0.08 9.91
CA LYS A 59 -8.84 -0.37 9.59
C LYS A 59 -9.77 0.84 9.59
N TYR A 60 -10.46 1.06 8.48
CA TYR A 60 -11.63 1.91 8.41
C TYR A 60 -12.86 1.02 8.49
N ASP A 61 -13.83 1.40 9.32
CA ASP A 61 -15.05 0.63 9.54
C ASP A 61 -16.23 1.58 9.75
N VAL A 62 -17.40 1.21 9.23
CA VAL A 62 -18.67 1.92 9.42
C VAL A 62 -19.64 0.99 10.13
N VAL A 63 -20.02 1.36 11.35
CA VAL A 63 -21.01 0.62 12.15
C VAL A 63 -22.11 1.60 12.55
N ASP A 64 -23.36 1.24 12.26
CA ASP A 64 -24.54 2.07 12.57
C ASP A 64 -24.42 3.52 12.05
N LYS A 65 -23.93 3.68 10.81
CA LYS A 65 -23.66 4.98 10.15
C LYS A 65 -22.63 5.86 10.86
N LYS A 66 -21.77 5.27 11.69
CA LYS A 66 -20.63 5.96 12.32
C LYS A 66 -19.34 5.32 11.84
N SER A 67 -18.50 6.12 11.21
CA SER A 67 -17.19 5.71 10.75
C SER A 67 -16.16 5.78 11.89
N SER A 68 -15.17 4.90 11.83
CA SER A 68 -14.01 4.93 12.72
C SER A 68 -12.75 4.50 11.99
N VAL A 69 -11.61 5.03 12.42
CA VAL A 69 -10.29 4.59 11.93
C VAL A 69 -9.44 4.12 13.10
N GLN A 70 -8.88 2.93 12.97
CA GLN A 70 -8.07 2.30 14.01
C GLN A 70 -6.73 1.84 13.43
N LEU A 71 -5.63 2.16 14.11
CA LEU A 71 -4.32 1.56 13.81
C LEU A 71 -4.33 0.10 14.30
N ILE A 72 -4.22 -0.86 13.37
CA ILE A 72 -4.26 -2.29 13.70
C ILE A 72 -2.87 -2.93 13.71
N GLN A 73 -1.91 -2.38 12.95
CA GLN A 73 -0.54 -2.86 12.91
C GLN A 73 0.41 -1.72 12.54
N SER A 74 1.61 -1.74 13.12
CA SER A 74 2.72 -0.90 12.70
C SER A 74 3.96 -1.77 12.56
N TYR A 75 4.61 -1.67 11.40
CA TYR A 75 5.91 -2.26 11.16
C TYR A 75 6.97 -1.17 11.23
N CYS A 76 8.08 -1.45 11.92
CA CYS A 76 9.26 -0.62 11.97
C CYS A 76 10.45 -1.38 11.39
N ASP A 77 11.05 -0.88 10.31
CA ASP A 77 12.23 -1.49 9.73
C ASP A 77 13.41 -1.47 10.71
N SER A 78 14.17 -2.56 10.67
CA SER A 78 15.44 -2.71 11.37
C SER A 78 16.45 -1.61 10.98
N ASP A 79 16.43 -1.17 9.72
CA ASP A 79 17.27 -0.07 9.25
C ASP A 79 16.60 1.27 9.58
N LYS A 80 17.14 1.96 10.59
CA LYS A 80 16.65 3.29 11.03
C LYS A 80 16.86 4.40 10.00
N LYS A 81 17.63 4.13 8.94
CA LYS A 81 17.87 5.06 7.83
C LYS A 81 16.98 4.76 6.62
N GLU A 82 16.06 3.82 6.72
CA GLU A 82 15.06 3.59 5.68
C GLU A 82 14.05 4.75 5.63
N TYR A 83 13.64 5.07 4.40
CA TYR A 83 12.54 5.97 4.10
C TYR A 83 11.69 5.32 3.02
N PHE A 84 10.55 4.76 3.39
CA PHE A 84 9.59 4.21 2.44
C PHE A 84 8.92 5.34 1.66
N TYR A 85 8.87 5.18 0.34
CA TYR A 85 8.31 6.15 -0.59
C TYR A 85 6.97 5.70 -1.17
N ASP A 86 6.80 4.39 -1.34
CA ASP A 86 5.57 3.83 -1.87
C ASP A 86 5.22 2.50 -1.18
N CYS A 87 3.92 2.22 -1.08
CA CYS A 87 3.39 0.95 -0.64
C CYS A 87 2.18 0.54 -1.50
N LYS A 88 1.99 -0.78 -1.68
CA LYS A 88 0.90 -1.36 -2.46
C LYS A 88 0.41 -2.66 -1.83
N TRP A 89 -0.89 -2.86 -1.91
CA TRP A 89 -1.54 -4.11 -1.51
C TRP A 89 -1.50 -5.15 -2.63
N THR A 90 -1.39 -6.41 -2.24
CA THR A 90 -1.62 -7.57 -3.11
C THR A 90 -2.07 -8.77 -2.27
N MET A 91 -2.34 -9.90 -2.92
CA MET A 91 -2.67 -11.17 -2.26
C MET A 91 -1.75 -12.29 -2.76
N PHE A 92 -1.21 -13.07 -1.83
CA PHE A 92 -0.59 -14.35 -2.16
C PHE A 92 -1.50 -15.44 -1.61
N GLU A 93 -2.06 -16.26 -2.50
CA GLU A 93 -3.14 -17.19 -2.17
C GLU A 93 -4.29 -16.48 -1.41
N ASN A 94 -4.47 -16.75 -0.11
CA ASN A 94 -5.47 -16.13 0.76
C ASN A 94 -4.90 -15.10 1.74
N ASN A 95 -3.60 -14.79 1.66
CA ASN A 95 -2.95 -13.86 2.58
C ASN A 95 -2.92 -12.45 1.98
N THR A 96 -3.31 -11.48 2.80
CA THR A 96 -3.22 -10.06 2.45
C THR A 96 -1.79 -9.57 2.65
N ILE A 97 -1.20 -9.05 1.57
CA ILE A 97 0.21 -8.66 1.51
C ILE A 97 0.32 -7.16 1.27
N VAL A 98 1.26 -6.52 1.98
CA VAL A 98 1.72 -5.16 1.68
C VAL A 98 3.16 -5.24 1.19
N ALA A 99 3.42 -4.69 0.01
CA ALA A 99 4.77 -4.40 -0.47
C ALA A 99 5.09 -2.92 -0.25
N ALA A 100 6.29 -2.62 0.25
CA ALA A 100 6.74 -1.24 0.41
C ALA A 100 8.22 -1.09 0.02
N GLY A 101 8.53 -0.01 -0.69
CA GLY A 101 9.85 0.28 -1.22
C GLY A 101 10.27 1.71 -0.92
N GLY A 102 11.58 1.92 -0.82
CA GLY A 102 12.12 3.19 -0.37
C GLY A 102 13.60 3.39 -0.64
N LEU A 103 14.20 4.28 0.17
CA LEU A 103 15.57 4.75 0.07
C LEU A 103 16.62 3.64 0.00
N ARG A 104 16.47 2.55 0.78
CA ARG A 104 17.52 1.51 0.85
C ARG A 104 17.50 0.55 -0.33
N GLY A 105 16.57 0.70 -1.26
CA GLY A 105 16.48 -0.16 -2.44
C GLY A 105 16.03 -1.58 -2.12
N VAL A 106 15.33 -1.77 -1.01
CA VAL A 106 14.77 -3.06 -0.62
C VAL A 106 13.26 -2.94 -0.59
N VAL A 107 12.57 -3.72 -1.41
CA VAL A 107 11.13 -3.89 -1.29
C VAL A 107 10.87 -4.89 -0.17
N ARG A 108 10.24 -4.40 0.90
CA ARG A 108 9.74 -5.24 2.00
C ARG A 108 8.41 -5.82 1.58
N ILE A 109 8.26 -7.13 1.79
CA ILE A 109 7.02 -7.85 1.56
C ILE A 109 6.53 -8.32 2.94
N ILE A 110 5.34 -7.85 3.33
CA ILE A 110 4.79 -8.04 4.67
C ILE A 110 3.46 -8.80 4.54
N ASP A 111 3.39 -9.93 5.21
CA ASP A 111 2.13 -10.64 5.42
C ASP A 111 1.41 -10.00 6.61
N VAL A 112 0.27 -9.37 6.34
CA VAL A 112 -0.51 -8.64 7.33
C VAL A 112 -1.24 -9.61 8.27
N VAL A 113 -1.65 -10.77 7.77
CA VAL A 113 -2.39 -11.78 8.53
C VAL A 113 -1.45 -12.49 9.51
N HIS A 114 -0.31 -12.96 9.02
CA HIS A 114 0.68 -13.68 9.82
C HIS A 114 1.68 -12.77 10.55
N LYS A 115 1.61 -11.45 10.31
CA LYS A 115 2.47 -10.43 10.92
C LYS A 115 3.96 -10.72 10.75
N CYS A 116 4.35 -11.20 9.57
CA CYS A 116 5.71 -11.64 9.28
C CYS A 116 6.26 -11.06 7.98
N HIS A 117 7.58 -11.17 7.82
CA HIS A 117 8.27 -10.75 6.60
C HIS A 117 8.46 -11.94 5.66
N LEU A 118 8.10 -11.74 4.40
CA LEU A 118 8.47 -12.64 3.33
C LEU A 118 9.84 -12.24 2.76
N LYS A 119 10.32 -13.03 1.79
CA LYS A 119 11.61 -12.75 1.14
C LYS A 119 11.58 -11.35 0.51
N PRO A 120 12.54 -10.47 0.84
CA PRO A 120 12.58 -9.12 0.29
C PRO A 120 13.12 -9.13 -1.15
N LEU A 121 12.71 -8.14 -1.93
CA LEU A 121 13.22 -7.92 -3.29
C LEU A 121 14.25 -6.79 -3.27
N ARG A 122 15.40 -7.00 -3.91
CA ARG A 122 16.54 -6.07 -3.80
C ARG A 122 16.82 -5.39 -5.13
N HIS A 123 16.95 -4.07 -5.05
CA HIS A 123 17.37 -3.19 -6.13
C HIS A 123 18.76 -2.63 -5.86
N LEU A 124 19.37 -2.01 -6.88
CA LEU A 124 20.69 -1.38 -6.80
C LEU A 124 20.63 0.11 -6.39
N GLY A 125 19.43 0.66 -6.18
CA GLY A 125 19.18 2.03 -5.74
C GLY A 125 17.82 2.14 -5.08
N SER A 126 17.42 3.36 -4.71
CA SER A 126 16.13 3.60 -4.05
C SER A 126 14.94 3.21 -4.93
N VAL A 127 13.95 2.55 -4.34
CA VAL A 127 12.69 2.20 -5.02
C VAL A 127 11.73 3.37 -4.90
N ASN A 128 11.33 3.95 -6.04
CA ASN A 128 10.48 5.13 -6.07
C ASN A 128 8.98 4.77 -6.20
N GLN A 129 8.67 3.65 -6.85
CA GLN A 129 7.29 3.24 -7.09
C GLN A 129 7.18 1.72 -7.21
N ILE A 130 6.03 1.19 -6.79
CA ILE A 130 5.63 -0.21 -6.91
C ILE A 130 4.27 -0.28 -7.60
N ALA A 131 4.06 -1.29 -8.43
CA ALA A 131 2.76 -1.60 -9.03
C ALA A 131 2.57 -3.12 -9.12
N PHE A 132 1.36 -3.59 -8.83
CA PHE A 132 0.96 -4.97 -9.05
C PHE A 132 0.06 -5.08 -10.28
N ALA A 133 0.15 -6.21 -10.99
CA ALA A 133 -0.77 -6.50 -12.09
C ALA A 133 -2.14 -6.95 -11.55
N SER A 134 -3.22 -6.46 -12.15
CA SER A 134 -4.59 -6.83 -11.76
C SER A 134 -4.95 -8.29 -12.06
N GLY A 135 -4.34 -8.90 -13.09
CA GLY A 135 -4.63 -10.28 -13.51
C GLY A 135 -3.77 -11.36 -12.86
N ARG A 136 -2.67 -10.99 -12.19
CA ARG A 136 -1.78 -11.91 -11.48
C ARG A 136 -1.19 -11.21 -10.27
N SER A 137 -1.69 -11.54 -9.09
CA SER A 137 -1.36 -10.86 -7.83
C SER A 137 0.13 -10.96 -7.44
N THR A 138 0.83 -12.01 -7.89
CA THR A 138 2.27 -12.15 -7.64
C THR A 138 3.14 -11.32 -8.57
N LEU A 139 2.59 -10.84 -9.69
CA LEU A 139 3.35 -10.09 -10.70
C LEU A 139 3.47 -8.62 -10.28
N MET A 140 4.69 -8.20 -9.98
CA MET A 140 4.99 -6.87 -9.47
C MET A 140 6.02 -6.16 -10.35
N ALA A 141 5.77 -4.90 -10.67
CA ALA A 141 6.76 -4.00 -11.24
C ALA A 141 7.25 -3.02 -10.18
N SER A 142 8.52 -2.63 -10.26
CA SER A 142 9.09 -1.60 -9.37
C SER A 142 10.21 -0.84 -10.09
N CYS A 143 10.23 0.47 -9.91
CA CYS A 143 11.23 1.34 -10.54
C CYS A 143 12.20 1.91 -9.50
N CYS A 144 13.45 2.05 -9.92
CA CYS A 144 14.55 2.42 -9.04
C CYS A 144 15.32 3.63 -9.58
N SER A 145 15.95 4.39 -8.68
CA SER A 145 16.73 5.60 -9.01
C SER A 145 17.97 5.37 -9.87
N ASN A 146 18.35 4.11 -10.12
CA ASN A 146 19.42 3.73 -11.03
C ASN A 146 18.93 3.52 -12.49
N TYR A 147 17.77 4.09 -12.83
CA TYR A 147 17.13 3.97 -14.15
C TYR A 147 16.76 2.54 -14.56
N THR A 148 16.64 1.64 -13.59
CA THR A 148 16.20 0.26 -13.83
C THR A 148 14.79 0.04 -13.31
N VAL A 149 13.95 -0.59 -14.14
CA VAL A 149 12.67 -1.17 -13.74
C VAL A 149 12.84 -2.68 -13.63
N PHE A 150 12.33 -3.27 -12.56
CA PHE A 150 12.30 -4.72 -12.40
C PHE A 150 10.88 -5.23 -12.44
N LEU A 151 10.70 -6.36 -13.11
CA LEU A 151 9.50 -7.18 -13.07
C LEU A 151 9.80 -8.42 -12.22
N TRP A 152 8.95 -8.68 -11.25
CA TRP A 152 9.13 -9.71 -10.24
C TRP A 152 7.96 -10.67 -10.22
N ASP A 153 8.23 -11.93 -9.88
CA ASP A 153 7.31 -12.71 -9.08
C ASP A 153 7.62 -12.44 -7.61
N ALA A 154 6.75 -11.66 -6.96
CA ALA A 154 6.97 -11.19 -5.60
C ALA A 154 6.78 -12.27 -4.54
N GLU A 155 6.00 -13.31 -4.83
CA GLU A 155 5.78 -14.43 -3.91
C GLU A 155 6.99 -15.37 -3.92
N ALA A 156 7.46 -15.73 -5.13
CA ALA A 156 8.64 -16.57 -5.29
C ALA A 156 9.97 -15.81 -5.02
N ALA A 157 9.90 -14.48 -4.93
CA ALA A 157 11.03 -13.55 -4.88
C ALA A 157 12.01 -13.74 -6.05
N LEU A 158 11.46 -13.84 -7.26
CA LEU A 158 12.22 -14.04 -8.50
C LEU A 158 12.16 -12.80 -9.38
N CYS A 159 13.32 -12.35 -9.86
CA CYS A 159 13.40 -11.37 -10.93
C CYS A 159 13.05 -12.05 -12.25
N LEU A 160 11.96 -11.62 -12.89
CA LEU A 160 11.51 -12.13 -14.18
C LEU A 160 12.17 -11.38 -15.33
N ALA A 161 12.34 -10.06 -15.18
CA ALA A 161 12.99 -9.20 -16.17
C ALA A 161 13.49 -7.91 -15.53
N ASN A 162 14.51 -7.30 -16.12
CA ASN A 162 14.94 -5.94 -15.83
C ASN A 162 15.00 -5.11 -17.11
N PHE A 163 14.55 -3.87 -17.02
CA PHE A 163 14.53 -2.89 -18.11
C PHE A 163 15.45 -1.75 -17.70
N VAL A 164 16.46 -1.46 -18.52
CA VAL A 164 17.45 -0.41 -18.28
C VAL A 164 17.29 0.66 -19.36
N GLY A 165 17.29 1.94 -18.96
CA GLY A 165 17.18 3.11 -19.84
C GLY A 165 18.08 4.25 -19.41
#